data_AF-A0A447U0A3-F1
#
_entry.id   AF-A0A447U0A3-F1
#
_cell.length_a   1.000
_cell.length_b   1.000
_cell.length_c   1.000
_cell.angle_alpha   90.00
_cell.angle_beta   90.00
_cell.angle_gamma   90.00
#
_symmetry.space_group_name_H-M   'P 1'
#
loop_
_entity.id
_entity.type
_entity.pdbx_description
1 polymer ?
#
loop_
_entity_poly.entity_id
_entity_poly.type
_entity_poly.pdbx_seq_one_letter_code
_entity_poly.pdbx_strand_id
1 'polypeptide(L)' 'MFLSVVTVAFRNYEGVVKTWRSLRNLARDPGLSFEWIVVDGGSEDGTREFLQKTSR' A
#
# COMPACT_ATOMS: atom_id res chain seq x y z
N MET A 1 -13.76 -6.45 11.71
CA MET A 1 -12.83 -5.43 12.27
C MET A 1 -12.36 -4.53 11.14
N PHE A 2 -12.22 -3.23 11.39
CA PHE A 2 -11.69 -2.26 10.42
C PHE A 2 -10.27 -1.84 10.80
N LEU A 3 -9.33 -1.89 9.85
CA LEU A 3 -7.94 -1.48 10.05
C LEU A 3 -7.57 -0.32 9.13
N SER A 4 -6.87 0.68 9.67
CA SER A 4 -6.21 1.71 8.87
C SER A 4 -4.71 1.43 8.85
N VAL A 5 -4.17 1.07 7.67
CA VAL A 5 -2.74 0.82 7.50
C VAL A 5 -2.11 2.08 6.91
N VAL A 6 -1.24 2.74 7.67
CA VAL A 6 -0.52 3.93 7.20
C VAL A 6 0.93 3.55 6.91
N THR A 7 1.38 3.78 5.68
CA THR A 7 2.76 3.51 5.26
C THR A 7 3.42 4.82 4.84
N VAL A 8 4.52 5.18 5.50
CA VAL A 8 5.42 6.24 5.02
C VAL A 8 6.52 5.58 4.21
N ALA A 9 6.71 6.01 2.97
CA ALA A 9 7.69 5.43 2.07
C ALA A 9 8.53 6.51 1.39
N PHE A 10 9.80 6.22 1.14
CA PHE A 10 10.68 7.04 0.32
C PHE A 10 11.68 6.14 -0.39
N ARG A 11 11.72 6.18 -1.73
CA ARG A 11 12.60 5.39 -2.61
C ARG A 11 12.65 3.89 -2.24
N ASN A 12 11.47 3.32 -1.96
CA ASN A 12 11.32 1.93 -1.54
C ASN A 12 10.20 1.23 -2.32
N TYR A 13 10.30 1.27 -3.64
CA TYR A 13 9.37 0.61 -4.55
C TYR A 13 9.10 -0.86 -4.16
N GLU A 14 10.15 -1.66 -3.95
CA GLU A 14 10.00 -3.08 -3.64
C GLU A 14 9.24 -3.32 -2.33
N GLY A 15 9.53 -2.52 -1.30
CA GLY A 15 8.83 -2.57 -0.03
C GLY A 15 7.35 -2.25 -0.17
N VAL A 16 7.00 -1.19 -0.91
CA VAL A 16 5.61 -0.79 -1.17
C VAL A 16 4.85 -1.88 -1.94
N VAL A 17 5.46 -2.47 -2.98
CA VAL A 17 4.86 -3.57 -3.75
C VAL A 17 4.61 -4.80 -2.86
N LYS A 18 5.57 -5.14 -1.99
CA LYS A 18 5.44 -6.28 -1.07
C LYS A 18 4.33 -6.04 -0.04
N THR A 19 4.24 -4.83 0.52
CA THR A 19 3.15 -4.43 1.43
C THR A 19 1.80 -4.56 0.75
N TRP A 20 1.64 -4.03 -0.47
CA TRP A 20 0.39 -4.17 -1.22
C TRP A 20 -0.03 -5.64 -1.41
N ARG A 21 0.91 -6.52 -1.78
CA ARG A 21 0.63 -7.95 -1.94
C ARG A 21 0.19 -8.60 -0.62
N SER A 22 0.80 -8.21 0.50
CA SER A 22 0.41 -8.70 1.83
C SER A 22 -0.99 -8.24 2.21
N LEU A 23 -1.33 -6.98 1.96
CA LEU A 23 -2.67 -6.43 2.22
C LEU A 23 -3.75 -7.07 1.34
N ARG A 24 -3.44 -7.40 0.08
CA ARG A 24 -4.37 -8.16 -0.78
C ARG A 24 -4.67 -9.56 -0.27
N ASN A 25 -3.72 -10.20 0.41
CA ASN A 25 -3.99 -11.49 1.06
C ASN A 25 -4.90 -11.30 2.28
N LEU A 26 -4.67 -10.23 3.03
CA LEU A 26 -5.47 -9.86 4.20
C LEU A 26 -6.91 -9.52 3.81
N ALA A 27 -7.15 -8.93 2.64
CA ALA A 27 -8.47 -8.65 2.08
C ALA A 27 -9.35 -9.89 1.83
N ARG A 28 -8.78 -11.11 1.90
CA ARG A 28 -9.52 -12.37 1.72
C ARG A 28 -10.21 -12.84 2.99
N ASP A 29 -9.90 -12.24 4.13
CA ASP A 29 -10.58 -12.54 5.39
C ASP A 29 -11.93 -11.79 5.45
N PRO A 30 -13.08 -12.51 5.48
CA PRO A 30 -14.40 -11.88 5.50
C PRO A 30 -14.68 -11.12 6.81
N GLY A 31 -13.93 -11.38 7.87
CA GLY A 31 -14.03 -10.67 9.14
C GLY A 31 -13.29 -9.33 9.16
N LEU A 32 -12.60 -8.97 8.07
CA LEU A 32 -11.70 -7.84 8.04
C LEU A 32 -11.92 -6.92 6.84
N SER A 33 -12.04 -5.64 7.12
CA SER A 33 -11.97 -4.57 6.15
C SER A 33 -10.81 -3.64 6.49
N PHE A 34 -10.22 -2.98 5.48
CA PHE A 34 -9.15 -2.03 5.73
C PHE A 34 -9.08 -0.94 4.67
N GLU A 35 -8.43 0.16 5.04
CA GLU A 35 -7.89 1.16 4.12
C GLU A 35 -6.36 1.16 4.18
N TRP A 36 -5.73 1.53 3.06
CA TRP A 36 -4.28 1.68 2.99
C TRP A 36 -3.93 3.09 2.54
N ILE A 37 -3.33 3.85 3.46
CA ILE A 37 -2.92 5.23 3.25
C ILE A 37 -1.40 5.24 3.08
N VAL A 38 -0.92 5.74 1.95
CA VAL A 38 0.51 5.85 1.68
C VAL A 38 0.92 7.30 1.61
N VAL A 39 1.87 7.68 2.46
CA VAL A 39 2.53 8.99 2.44
C VAL A 39 3.89 8.80 1.78
N ASP A 40 3.95 9.11 0.48
CA ASP A 40 5.18 9.05 -0.30
C ASP A 40 6.00 10.33 -0.12
N GLY A 41 7.29 10.18 0.21
CA GLY A 41 8.23 11.29 0.43
C GLY A 41 8.73 11.97 -0.84
N GLY A 42 8.02 11.84 -1.96
CA GLY A 42 8.43 12.36 -3.27
C GLY A 42 9.40 11.42 -3.99
N SER A 43 9.05 10.14 -4.09
CA SER A 43 9.89 9.13 -4.75
C SER A 43 9.81 9.23 -6.28
N GLU A 44 10.95 9.06 -6.95
CA GLU A 44 11.08 9.03 -8.43
C GLU A 44 11.55 7.65 -8.93
N ASP A 45 11.44 6.62 -8.08
CA ASP A 45 11.91 5.26 -8.31
C ASP A 45 10.84 4.32 -8.90
N GLY A 46 9.69 4.86 -9.32
CA GLY A 46 8.52 4.07 -9.73
C GLY A 46 7.46 3.89 -8.64
N THR A 47 7.75 4.27 -7.38
CA THR A 47 6.80 4.13 -6.26
C THR A 47 5.52 4.93 -6.52
N ARG A 48 5.65 6.18 -6.96
CA ARG A 48 4.50 7.05 -7.24
C ARG A 48 3.60 6.47 -8.33
N GLU A 49 4.19 6.00 -9.42
CA GLU A 49 3.48 5.42 -10.57
C GLU A 49 2.75 4.15 -10.19
N PHE A 50 3.37 3.31 -9.35
CA PHE A 50 2.74 2.10 -8.83
C PHE A 50 1.55 2.41 -7.93
N LEU A 51 1.70 3.36 -7.01
CA LEU A 51 0.62 3.78 -6.12
C LEU A 51 -0.57 4.32 -6.93
N GLN A 52 -0.34 5.18 -7.92
CA GLN A 52 -1.40 5.72 -8.78
C GLN A 52 -2.19 4.66 -9.56
N LYS A 53 -1.51 3.59 -10.02
CA LYS A 53 -2.18 2.47 -10.71
C LYS A 53 -3.02 1.62 -9.77
N THR A 54 -2.61 1.54 -8.50
CA THR A 54 -3.18 0.65 -7.49
C THR A 54 -4.34 1.31 -6.74
N SER A 55 -4.42 2.65 -6.74
CA SER A 55 -5.52 3.42 -6.17
C SER A 55 -6.77 3.53 -7.07
N ARG A 56 -6.81 2.85 -8.22
CA ARG A 56 -7.98 2.75 -9.10
C ARG A 56 -8.73 1.46 -8.86
#